data_AF-A0AA35S3G4-F1
#
_entry.id   AF-A0AA35S3G4-F1
#
_cell.length_a   1.000
_cell.length_b   1.000
_cell.length_c   1.000
_cell.angle_alpha   90.00
_cell.angle_beta   90.00
_cell.angle_gamma   90.00
#
_symmetry.space_group_name_H-M   'P 1'
#
loop_
_entity.id
_entity.type
_entity.pdbx_description
1 polymer ?
#
loop_
_entity_poly.entity_id
_entity_poly.type
_entity_poly.pdbx_seq_one_letter_code
_entity_poly.pdbx_strand_id
1 'polypeptide(L)'
;MADLEAVLADVSYLMAMERSKAPAAKTIKKVTLPDASIHNVVHLHFQQEGTYLFEKIHSQRMGAYYLRKFVGDKCNIYEFLRAILMFEGIAAHEQRKKRAKEIYDKFVFADRLAMSSTMPEEIAQMLSDALKEGEAPISVFSAVKRHLYQHLNEKYMDGFSKSQEYVRFCQWKYLELLTPDLISLQDFSIHRIIGRGGFGEVYGCRKDDSGKMLAMKLLDKKRIKVKKGEYLAVNERNMLAKVDSPFVVNLYYAFQTPEKLCFILDLMNVSIRSTF
;
A
#
# COMPACT_ATOMS: atom_id res chain seq x y z
N MET A 1 37.95 21.07 10.17
CA MET A 1 37.52 20.03 9.20
C MET A 1 36.14 19.47 9.54
N ALA A 2 35.88 19.04 10.78
CA ALA A 2 34.56 18.50 11.19
C ALA A 2 33.37 19.46 10.96
N ASP A 3 33.54 20.77 11.18
CA ASP A 3 32.46 21.75 10.98
C ASP A 3 32.05 21.89 9.51
N LEU A 4 32.99 21.76 8.57
CA LEU A 4 32.70 21.87 7.14
C LEU A 4 31.92 20.64 6.66
N GLU A 5 32.29 19.44 7.12
CA GLU A 5 31.56 18.21 6.79
C GLU A 5 30.13 18.21 7.33
N ALA A 6 29.94 18.70 8.56
CA ALA A 6 28.61 18.85 9.15
C ALA A 6 27.72 19.81 8.36
N VAL A 7 28.26 20.98 7.98
CA VAL A 7 27.54 21.97 7.15
C VAL A 7 27.21 21.38 5.77
N LEU A 8 28.14 20.68 5.13
CA LEU A 8 27.91 20.04 3.83
C LEU A 8 26.82 18.95 3.92
N ALA A 9 26.81 18.15 4.99
CA ALA A 9 25.78 17.15 5.22
C ALA A 9 24.39 17.76 5.42
N ASP A 10 24.31 18.89 6.14
CA ASP A 10 23.08 19.64 6.37
C ASP A 10 22.54 20.27 5.07
N VAL A 11 23.41 20.92 4.30
CA VAL A 11 23.04 21.50 2.99
C VAL A 11 22.57 20.41 2.04
N SER A 12 23.29 19.29 1.95
CA SER A 12 22.91 18.14 1.13
C SER A 12 21.53 17.59 1.52
N TYR A 13 21.28 17.45 2.82
CA TYR A 13 19.99 16.98 3.35
C TYR A 13 18.84 17.93 2.99
N LEU A 14 19.01 19.25 3.19
CA LEU A 14 17.99 20.25 2.87
C LEU A 14 17.70 20.30 1.37
N MET A 15 18.74 20.26 0.52
CA MET A 15 18.56 20.20 -0.93
C MET A 15 17.80 18.93 -1.37
N ALA A 16 18.09 17.78 -0.75
CA ALA A 16 17.39 16.54 -1.03
C ALA A 16 15.91 16.60 -0.60
N MET A 17 15.63 17.21 0.55
CA MET A 17 14.26 17.49 1.00
C MET A 17 13.49 18.36 0.01
N GLU A 18 14.08 19.45 -0.47
CA GLU A 18 13.45 20.31 -1.47
C GLU A 18 13.17 19.57 -2.78
N ARG A 19 14.15 18.81 -3.28
CA ARG A 19 14.01 18.01 -4.50
C ARG A 19 12.94 16.93 -4.40
N SER A 20 12.69 16.40 -3.20
CA SER A 20 11.65 15.39 -2.97
C SER A 20 10.22 15.92 -3.05
N LYS A 21 10.04 17.25 -2.97
CA LYS A 21 8.71 17.90 -3.09
C LYS A 21 8.23 18.01 -4.54
N ALA A 22 9.15 17.93 -5.50
CA ALA A 22 8.82 17.91 -6.93
C ALA A 22 8.71 16.46 -7.44
N PRO A 23 7.82 16.16 -8.40
CA PRO A 23 7.79 14.86 -9.04
C PRO A 23 9.17 14.54 -9.62
N ALA A 24 9.65 13.31 -9.40
CA ALA A 24 11.01 12.88 -9.65
C ALA A 24 11.39 12.92 -11.15
N ALA A 25 11.63 14.11 -11.69
CA ALA A 25 12.08 14.31 -13.07
C ALA A 25 13.55 13.88 -13.28
N LYS A 26 14.27 13.54 -12.20
CA LYS A 26 15.69 13.15 -12.21
C LYS A 26 15.97 12.01 -11.24
N THR A 27 15.25 10.90 -11.39
CA THR A 27 15.65 9.62 -10.81
C THR A 27 16.93 9.12 -11.49
N ILE A 28 17.95 8.73 -10.71
CA ILE A 28 19.26 8.31 -11.23
C ILE A 28 19.23 6.85 -11.74
N LYS A 29 18.38 6.00 -11.16
CA LYS A 29 18.19 4.59 -11.56
C LYS A 29 16.74 4.36 -12.02
N LYS A 30 16.51 4.19 -13.33
CA LYS A 30 15.17 3.84 -13.86
C LYS A 30 14.83 2.39 -13.49
N VAL A 31 13.66 2.18 -12.90
CA VAL A 31 13.10 0.83 -12.70
C VAL A 31 12.87 0.21 -14.08
N THR A 32 13.53 -0.91 -14.34
CA THR A 32 13.36 -1.68 -15.58
C THR A 32 12.46 -2.86 -15.28
N LEU A 33 11.38 -3.00 -16.05
CA LEU A 33 10.48 -4.13 -15.89
C LEU A 33 11.11 -5.40 -16.49
N PRO A 34 10.94 -6.56 -15.84
CA PRO A 34 11.38 -7.83 -16.39
C PRO A 34 10.63 -8.17 -17.68
N ASP A 35 11.11 -9.16 -18.42
CA ASP A 35 10.44 -9.66 -19.61
C ASP A 35 8.99 -10.11 -19.32
N ALA A 36 8.12 -10.01 -20.32
CA ALA A 36 6.72 -10.37 -20.19
C ALA A 36 6.52 -11.83 -19.75
N SER A 37 7.40 -12.75 -20.14
CA SER A 37 7.34 -14.17 -19.77
C SER A 37 7.30 -14.46 -18.27
N ILE A 38 7.74 -13.50 -17.44
CA ILE A 38 7.73 -13.66 -15.98
C ILE A 38 6.33 -13.85 -15.40
N HIS A 39 5.29 -13.44 -16.13
CA HIS A 39 3.91 -13.63 -15.69
C HIS A 39 3.56 -15.11 -15.44
N ASN A 40 4.16 -16.05 -16.19
CA ASN A 40 3.94 -17.48 -15.97
C ASN A 40 4.40 -17.92 -14.57
N VAL A 41 5.59 -17.48 -14.17
CA VAL A 41 6.17 -17.80 -12.85
C VAL A 41 5.34 -17.17 -11.74
N VAL A 42 4.98 -15.89 -11.90
CA VAL A 42 4.16 -15.17 -10.91
C VAL A 42 2.74 -15.77 -10.81
N HIS A 43 2.16 -16.20 -11.92
CA HIS A 43 0.85 -16.85 -11.93
C HIS A 43 0.88 -18.18 -11.18
N LEU A 44 1.89 -19.02 -11.44
CA LEU A 44 2.09 -20.27 -10.69
C LEU A 44 2.25 -20.00 -9.18
N HIS A 45 3.01 -18.97 -8.80
CA HIS A 45 3.14 -18.56 -7.41
C HIS A 45 1.77 -18.18 -6.79
N PHE A 46 0.96 -17.38 -7.49
CA PHE A 46 -0.38 -17.05 -7.00
C PHE A 46 -1.31 -18.27 -6.87
N GLN A 47 -1.18 -19.25 -7.77
CA GLN A 47 -1.94 -20.51 -7.70
C GLN A 47 -1.52 -21.35 -6.48
N GLN A 48 -0.22 -21.48 -6.23
CA GLN A 48 0.31 -22.22 -5.08
C GLN A 48 -0.13 -21.60 -3.75
N GLU A 49 -0.10 -20.27 -3.66
CA GLU A 49 -0.53 -19.53 -2.45
C GLU A 49 -2.06 -19.40 -2.33
N GLY A 50 -2.83 -19.81 -3.34
CA GLY A 50 -4.28 -19.61 -3.36
C GLY A 50 -4.71 -18.14 -3.36
N THR A 51 -3.87 -17.26 -3.90
CA THR A 51 -4.07 -15.79 -3.86
C THR A 51 -4.49 -15.21 -5.21
N TYR A 52 -4.66 -16.03 -6.25
CA TYR A 52 -5.25 -15.62 -7.52
C TYR A 52 -6.78 -15.45 -7.42
N LEU A 53 -7.21 -14.46 -6.63
CA LEU A 53 -8.61 -14.11 -6.41
C LEU A 53 -8.80 -12.61 -6.66
N PHE A 54 -9.95 -12.21 -7.22
CA PHE A 54 -10.23 -10.81 -7.53
C PHE A 54 -10.05 -9.93 -6.29
N GLU A 55 -10.61 -10.32 -5.14
CA GLU A 55 -10.48 -9.59 -3.88
C GLU A 55 -9.01 -9.42 -3.44
N LYS A 56 -8.21 -10.49 -3.54
CA LYS A 56 -6.79 -10.50 -3.12
C LYS A 56 -5.89 -9.66 -4.02
N ILE A 57 -6.18 -9.62 -5.32
CA ILE A 57 -5.48 -8.73 -6.25
C ILE A 57 -5.97 -7.30 -6.05
N HIS A 58 -7.29 -7.09 -5.92
CA HIS A 58 -7.90 -5.77 -5.74
C HIS A 58 -7.49 -5.10 -4.42
N SER A 59 -7.17 -5.85 -3.37
CA SER A 59 -6.65 -5.28 -2.12
C SER A 59 -5.25 -4.68 -2.27
N GLN A 60 -4.52 -5.02 -3.34
CA GLN A 60 -3.19 -4.47 -3.63
C GLN A 60 -3.35 -3.21 -4.50
N ARG A 61 -2.61 -2.13 -4.21
CA ARG A 61 -2.73 -0.85 -4.96
C ARG A 61 -2.53 -1.02 -6.47
N MET A 62 -1.49 -1.77 -6.86
CA MET A 62 -1.22 -2.04 -8.28
C MET A 62 -2.24 -3.01 -8.88
N GLY A 63 -2.69 -4.00 -8.11
CA GLY A 63 -3.72 -4.94 -8.56
C GLY A 63 -5.05 -4.26 -8.81
N ALA A 64 -5.51 -3.39 -7.90
CA ALA A 64 -6.70 -2.55 -8.08
C ALA A 64 -6.60 -1.67 -9.34
N TYR A 65 -5.43 -1.07 -9.58
CA TYR A 65 -5.20 -0.23 -10.76
C TYR A 65 -5.35 -1.02 -12.07
N TYR A 66 -4.68 -2.18 -12.18
CA TYR A 66 -4.74 -2.99 -13.41
C TYR A 66 -6.09 -3.69 -13.58
N LEU A 67 -6.73 -4.14 -12.50
CA LEU A 67 -8.09 -4.66 -12.56
C LEU A 67 -9.08 -3.60 -13.04
N ARG A 68 -8.99 -2.37 -12.53
CA ARG A 68 -9.83 -1.26 -13.02
C ARG A 68 -9.60 -1.00 -14.51
N LYS A 69 -8.33 -0.99 -14.94
CA LYS A 69 -7.99 -0.77 -16.36
C LYS A 69 -8.55 -1.89 -17.24
N PHE A 70 -8.52 -3.14 -16.78
CA PHE A 70 -9.03 -4.31 -17.48
C PHE A 70 -10.56 -4.35 -17.53
N VAL A 71 -11.22 -4.23 -16.38
CA VAL A 71 -12.70 -4.27 -16.26
C VAL A 71 -13.34 -3.07 -16.97
N GLY A 72 -12.65 -1.93 -16.99
CA GLY A 72 -13.12 -0.70 -17.61
C GLY A 72 -14.09 0.09 -16.71
N ASP A 73 -14.13 1.41 -16.93
CA ASP A 73 -14.91 2.33 -16.07
C ASP A 73 -16.44 2.18 -16.23
N LYS A 74 -16.93 1.47 -17.25
CA LYS A 74 -18.38 1.32 -17.52
C LYS A 74 -19.02 0.10 -16.82
N CYS A 75 -18.25 -0.70 -16.07
CA CYS A 75 -18.80 -1.84 -15.39
C CYS A 75 -19.58 -1.41 -14.13
N ASN A 76 -20.92 -1.47 -14.21
CA ASN A 76 -21.81 -1.09 -13.10
C ASN A 76 -21.49 -1.82 -11.78
N ILE A 77 -21.18 -3.12 -11.86
CA ILE A 77 -20.84 -3.97 -10.69
C ILE A 77 -19.55 -3.49 -10.01
N TYR A 78 -18.54 -3.11 -10.80
CA TYR A 78 -17.28 -2.59 -10.27
C TYR A 78 -17.44 -1.17 -9.72
N GLU A 79 -18.27 -0.32 -10.35
CA GLU A 79 -18.64 0.97 -9.77
C GLU A 79 -19.33 0.82 -8.41
N PHE A 80 -20.22 -0.17 -8.28
CA PHE A 80 -20.91 -0.45 -7.04
C PHE A 80 -19.94 -0.86 -5.93
N LEU A 81 -19.03 -1.79 -6.22
CA LEU A 81 -17.98 -2.18 -5.28
C LEU A 81 -17.15 -0.96 -4.83
N ARG A 82 -16.76 -0.08 -5.76
CA ARG A 82 -16.01 1.15 -5.43
C ARG A 82 -16.80 2.09 -4.54
N ALA A 83 -18.11 2.23 -4.77
CA ALA A 83 -18.97 3.07 -3.94
C ALA A 83 -19.04 2.55 -2.50
N ILE A 84 -19.11 1.23 -2.31
CA ILE A 84 -19.06 0.58 -0.99
C ILE A 84 -17.71 0.82 -0.30
N LEU A 85 -16.59 0.65 -1.01
CA LEU A 85 -15.26 0.89 -0.44
C LEU A 85 -15.07 2.35 -0.02
N MET A 86 -15.62 3.30 -0.78
CA MET A 86 -15.61 4.72 -0.40
C MET A 86 -16.48 4.97 0.84
N PHE A 87 -17.63 4.30 0.96
CA PHE A 87 -18.51 4.38 2.13
C PHE A 87 -17.81 3.90 3.40
N GLU A 88 -17.05 2.79 3.33
CA GLU A 88 -16.31 2.25 4.47
C GLU A 88 -15.24 3.23 5.01
N GLY A 89 -14.75 4.14 4.17
CA GLY A 89 -13.81 5.19 4.56
C GLY A 89 -14.43 6.41 5.25
N ILE A 90 -15.77 6.51 5.33
CA ILE A 90 -16.45 7.68 5.92
C ILE A 90 -16.52 7.55 7.44
N ALA A 91 -15.81 8.43 8.15
CA ALA A 91 -15.79 8.45 9.61
C ALA A 91 -17.09 8.98 10.25
N ALA A 92 -17.74 9.98 9.63
CA ALA A 92 -18.92 10.63 10.19
C ALA A 92 -20.21 9.84 9.96
N HIS A 93 -20.98 9.58 11.03
CA HIS A 93 -22.19 8.77 10.98
C HIS A 93 -23.29 9.36 10.08
N GLU A 94 -23.54 10.67 10.16
CA GLU A 94 -24.55 11.33 9.32
C GLU A 94 -24.20 11.27 7.83
N GLN A 95 -22.93 11.44 7.49
CA GLN A 95 -22.45 11.29 6.11
C GLN A 95 -22.61 9.84 5.63
N ARG A 96 -22.37 8.85 6.51
CA ARG A 96 -22.60 7.44 6.19
C ARG A 96 -24.07 7.19 5.87
N LYS A 97 -25.03 7.65 6.68
CA LYS A 97 -26.46 7.45 6.41
C LYS A 97 -26.87 7.97 5.04
N LYS A 98 -26.50 9.23 4.74
CA LYS A 98 -26.78 9.84 3.44
C LYS A 98 -26.17 9.03 2.30
N ARG A 99 -24.89 8.66 2.45
CA ARG A 99 -24.17 7.90 1.42
C ARG A 99 -24.72 6.48 1.22
N ALA A 100 -25.11 5.80 2.28
CA ALA A 100 -25.71 4.47 2.21
C ALA A 100 -27.01 4.49 1.41
N LYS A 101 -27.87 5.50 1.65
CA LYS A 101 -29.10 5.69 0.89
C LYS A 101 -28.83 5.97 -0.60
N GLU A 102 -27.89 6.87 -0.91
CA GLU A 102 -27.48 7.13 -2.30
C GLU A 102 -26.99 5.87 -3.03
N ILE A 103 -26.22 5.03 -2.34
CA ILE A 103 -25.72 3.76 -2.88
C ILE A 103 -26.87 2.78 -3.12
N TYR A 104 -27.77 2.62 -2.15
CA TYR A 104 -28.93 1.76 -2.27
C TYR A 104 -29.81 2.17 -3.45
N ASP A 105 -30.15 3.45 -3.55
CA ASP A 105 -31.01 3.98 -4.60
C ASP A 105 -30.38 3.80 -6.00
N LYS A 106 -29.07 4.10 -6.14
CA LYS A 106 -28.37 3.99 -7.42
C LYS A 106 -28.20 2.55 -7.90
N PHE A 107 -27.86 1.61 -7.01
CA PHE A 107 -27.39 0.29 -7.43
C PHE A 107 -28.35 -0.85 -7.09
N VAL A 108 -29.14 -0.74 -6.01
CA VAL A 108 -30.00 -1.84 -5.55
C VAL A 108 -31.43 -1.61 -6.01
N PHE A 109 -31.96 -0.42 -5.75
CA PHE A 109 -33.32 -0.08 -6.16
C PHE A 109 -33.45 -0.05 -7.68
N ALA A 110 -32.52 0.58 -8.39
CA ALA A 110 -32.50 0.59 -9.85
C ALA A 110 -32.36 -0.81 -10.48
N ASP A 111 -31.55 -1.70 -9.89
CA ASP A 111 -31.37 -3.08 -10.38
C ASP A 111 -32.64 -3.92 -10.21
N ARG A 112 -33.34 -3.76 -9.06
CA ARG A 112 -34.64 -4.39 -8.81
C ARG A 112 -35.71 -3.90 -9.80
N LEU A 113 -35.76 -2.60 -10.08
CA LEU A 113 -36.65 -2.05 -11.10
C LEU A 113 -36.34 -2.59 -12.50
N ALA A 114 -35.07 -2.78 -12.82
CA ALA A 114 -34.62 -3.29 -14.10
C ALA A 114 -34.74 -4.83 -14.25
N MET A 115 -35.10 -5.56 -13.18
CA MET A 115 -35.13 -7.02 -13.12
C MET A 115 -33.84 -7.68 -13.62
N SER A 116 -32.69 -7.04 -13.40
CA SER A 116 -31.39 -7.41 -13.96
C SER A 116 -30.75 -8.65 -13.29
N SER A 117 -31.35 -9.16 -12.21
CA SER A 117 -30.91 -10.37 -11.46
C SER A 117 -29.47 -10.33 -10.93
N THR A 118 -28.89 -9.14 -10.78
CA THR A 118 -27.47 -8.99 -10.42
C THR A 118 -27.21 -9.34 -8.94
N MET A 119 -28.22 -9.18 -8.08
CA MET A 119 -28.15 -9.42 -6.64
C MET A 119 -29.21 -10.40 -6.15
N PRO A 120 -28.86 -11.36 -5.27
CA PRO A 120 -29.84 -12.20 -4.59
C PRO A 120 -30.83 -11.37 -3.77
N GLU A 121 -32.11 -11.73 -3.87
CA GLU A 121 -33.21 -11.01 -3.23
C GLU A 121 -33.06 -10.98 -1.70
N GLU A 122 -32.54 -12.05 -1.10
CA GLU A 122 -32.25 -12.14 0.33
C GLU A 122 -31.29 -11.05 0.80
N ILE A 123 -30.19 -10.81 0.06
CA ILE A 123 -29.19 -9.79 0.39
C ILE A 123 -29.79 -8.38 0.23
N ALA A 124 -30.57 -8.17 -0.83
CA ALA A 124 -31.24 -6.90 -1.08
C ALA A 124 -32.26 -6.57 0.01
N GLN A 125 -33.01 -7.57 0.49
CA GLN A 125 -33.99 -7.41 1.56
C GLN A 125 -33.33 -7.11 2.90
N MET A 126 -32.28 -7.85 3.27
CA MET A 126 -31.49 -7.58 4.49
C MET A 126 -30.95 -6.15 4.51
N LEU A 127 -30.41 -5.67 3.38
CA LEU A 127 -29.91 -4.31 3.27
C LEU A 127 -31.03 -3.28 3.38
N SER A 128 -32.18 -3.52 2.73
CA SER A 128 -33.36 -2.66 2.81
C SER A 128 -33.80 -2.48 4.26
N ASP A 129 -33.89 -3.57 5.03
CA ASP A 129 -34.39 -3.51 6.40
C ASP A 129 -33.41 -2.82 7.34
N ALA A 130 -32.10 -3.08 7.20
CA ALA A 130 -31.06 -2.35 7.94
C ALA A 130 -31.11 -0.83 7.69
N LEU A 131 -31.37 -0.40 6.45
CA LEU A 131 -31.46 1.02 6.11
C LEU A 131 -32.78 1.67 6.58
N LYS A 132 -33.88 0.91 6.71
CA LYS A 132 -35.15 1.41 7.25
C LYS A 132 -35.08 1.72 8.75
N GLU A 133 -34.33 0.91 9.49
CA GLU A 133 -34.07 1.14 10.92
C GLU A 133 -33.20 2.39 11.16
N GLY A 134 -32.68 3.00 10.08
CA GLY A 134 -31.93 4.24 10.13
C GLY A 134 -30.48 4.05 10.61
N GLU A 135 -30.03 2.81 10.71
CA GLU A 135 -28.65 2.45 11.04
C GLU A 135 -27.81 2.28 9.76
N ALA A 136 -26.63 2.90 9.74
CA ALA A 136 -25.65 2.74 8.67
C ALA A 136 -24.27 2.43 9.27
N PRO A 137 -24.12 1.24 9.90
CA PRO A 137 -22.82 0.79 10.38
C PRO A 137 -21.86 0.61 9.19
N ILE A 138 -20.55 0.67 9.46
CA ILE A 138 -19.52 0.51 8.43
C ILE A 138 -19.65 -0.86 7.71
N SER A 139 -20.16 -1.87 8.41
CA SER A 139 -20.36 -3.23 7.92
C SER A 139 -21.67 -3.46 7.16
N VAL A 140 -22.54 -2.45 6.99
CA VAL A 140 -23.89 -2.63 6.41
C VAL A 140 -23.88 -3.26 5.02
N PHE A 141 -22.83 -2.99 4.23
CA PHE A 141 -22.66 -3.55 2.88
C PHE A 141 -21.79 -4.81 2.84
N SER A 142 -21.42 -5.41 3.97
CA SER A 142 -20.46 -6.53 4.00
C SER A 142 -20.92 -7.75 3.20
N ALA A 143 -22.20 -8.13 3.30
CA ALA A 143 -22.79 -9.22 2.52
C ALA A 143 -22.81 -8.91 1.02
N VAL A 144 -23.23 -7.69 0.66
CA VAL A 144 -23.23 -7.20 -0.73
C VAL A 144 -21.82 -7.21 -1.31
N LYS A 145 -20.84 -6.66 -0.58
CA LYS A 145 -19.43 -6.62 -0.97
C LYS A 145 -18.87 -8.00 -1.27
N ARG A 146 -19.19 -9.01 -0.43
CA ARG A 146 -18.78 -10.40 -0.64
C ARG A 146 -19.38 -10.96 -1.94
N HIS A 147 -20.68 -10.76 -2.16
CA HIS A 147 -21.36 -11.20 -3.38
C HIS A 147 -20.76 -10.54 -4.63
N LEU A 148 -20.53 -9.22 -4.60
CA LEU A 148 -19.90 -8.50 -5.71
C LEU A 148 -18.49 -9.04 -6.01
N TYR A 149 -17.68 -9.33 -4.99
CA TYR A 149 -16.37 -9.92 -5.21
C TYR A 149 -16.44 -11.31 -5.85
N GLN A 150 -17.37 -12.16 -5.43
CA GLN A 150 -17.58 -13.48 -6.04
C GLN A 150 -17.97 -13.34 -7.51
N HIS A 151 -18.96 -12.50 -7.81
CA HIS A 151 -19.41 -12.26 -9.18
C HIS A 151 -18.30 -11.68 -10.07
N LEU A 152 -17.56 -10.68 -9.57
CA LEU A 152 -16.43 -10.10 -10.31
C LEU A 152 -15.31 -11.13 -10.53
N ASN A 153 -15.10 -12.01 -9.56
CA ASN A 153 -14.11 -13.09 -9.67
C ASN A 153 -14.47 -14.05 -10.80
N GLU A 154 -15.69 -14.59 -10.80
CA GLU A 154 -16.18 -15.52 -11.82
C GLU A 154 -16.18 -14.88 -13.21
N LYS A 155 -16.62 -13.61 -13.30
CA LYS A 155 -16.77 -12.91 -14.58
C LYS A 155 -15.45 -12.52 -15.22
N TYR A 156 -14.47 -12.06 -14.44
CA TYR A 156 -13.30 -11.37 -15.00
C TYR A 156 -11.97 -12.12 -14.86
N MET A 157 -11.83 -13.05 -13.91
CA MET A 157 -10.50 -13.58 -13.59
C MET A 157 -9.90 -14.47 -14.68
N ASP A 158 -10.71 -15.22 -15.43
CA ASP A 158 -10.21 -16.00 -16.58
C ASP A 158 -9.76 -15.09 -17.74
N GLY A 159 -10.50 -14.01 -18.02
CA GLY A 159 -10.11 -13.04 -19.03
C GLY A 159 -8.89 -12.21 -18.59
N PHE A 160 -8.82 -11.88 -17.30
CA PHE A 160 -7.74 -11.08 -16.74
C PHE A 160 -6.40 -11.81 -16.88
N SER A 161 -6.31 -13.11 -16.58
CA SER A 161 -5.05 -13.86 -16.70
C SER A 161 -4.43 -13.84 -18.10
N LYS A 162 -5.26 -13.62 -19.14
CA LYS A 162 -4.86 -13.59 -20.55
C LYS A 162 -4.58 -12.17 -21.07
N SER A 163 -4.78 -11.15 -20.24
CA SER A 163 -4.70 -9.74 -20.62
C SER A 163 -3.29 -9.15 -20.50
N GLN A 164 -3.03 -8.08 -21.24
CA GLN A 164 -1.78 -7.31 -21.12
C GLN A 164 -1.69 -6.58 -19.76
N GLU A 165 -2.84 -6.20 -19.19
CA GLU A 165 -2.95 -5.63 -17.85
C GLU A 165 -2.42 -6.58 -16.79
N TYR A 166 -2.76 -7.87 -16.89
CA TYR A 166 -2.26 -8.88 -15.96
C TYR A 166 -0.77 -9.16 -16.14
N VAL A 167 -0.28 -9.29 -17.38
CA VAL A 167 1.16 -9.41 -17.65
C VAL A 167 1.92 -8.25 -16.99
N ARG A 168 1.41 -7.02 -17.16
CA ARG A 168 2.02 -5.83 -16.55
C ARG A 168 1.96 -5.86 -15.02
N PHE A 169 0.83 -6.26 -14.45
CA PHE A 169 0.69 -6.47 -13.01
C PHE A 169 1.72 -7.48 -12.49
N CYS A 170 1.89 -8.61 -13.17
CA CYS A 170 2.87 -9.63 -12.80
C CYS A 170 4.31 -9.13 -12.88
N GLN A 171 4.67 -8.33 -13.88
CA GLN A 171 6.01 -7.72 -13.94
C GLN A 171 6.30 -6.85 -12.71
N TRP A 172 5.33 -6.04 -12.27
CA TRP A 172 5.44 -5.27 -11.03
C TRP A 172 5.48 -6.15 -9.79
N LYS A 173 4.62 -7.18 -9.74
CA LYS A 173 4.57 -8.09 -8.61
C LYS A 173 5.88 -8.87 -8.45
N TYR A 174 6.50 -9.26 -9.55
CA TYR A 174 7.79 -9.92 -9.55
C TYR A 174 8.87 -9.06 -8.90
N LEU A 175 8.93 -7.77 -9.26
CA LEU A 175 9.87 -6.83 -8.62
C LEU A 175 9.60 -6.69 -7.12
N GLU A 176 8.34 -6.63 -6.71
CA GLU A 176 7.95 -6.60 -5.29
C GLU A 176 8.44 -7.86 -4.55
N LEU A 177 8.24 -9.05 -5.13
CA LEU A 177 8.65 -10.32 -4.55
C LEU A 177 10.18 -10.47 -4.43
N LEU A 178 10.94 -9.89 -5.36
CA LEU A 178 12.41 -9.88 -5.30
C LEU A 178 13.00 -8.76 -4.45
N THR A 179 12.20 -7.76 -4.07
CA THR A 179 12.69 -6.59 -3.35
C THR A 179 13.47 -6.93 -2.07
N PRO A 180 13.09 -7.93 -1.25
CA PRO A 180 13.86 -8.30 -0.05
C PRO A 180 15.32 -8.69 -0.33
N ASP A 181 15.58 -9.34 -1.47
CA ASP A 181 16.91 -9.82 -1.84
C ASP A 181 17.71 -8.81 -2.67
N LEU A 182 17.03 -7.82 -3.26
CA LEU A 182 17.64 -6.81 -4.13
C LEU A 182 17.95 -5.48 -3.43
N ILE A 183 17.29 -5.18 -2.31
CA ILE A 183 17.45 -3.89 -1.63
C ILE A 183 18.76 -3.86 -0.81
N SER A 184 19.57 -2.84 -1.02
CA SER A 184 20.85 -2.67 -0.34
C SER A 184 21.09 -1.21 0.08
N LEU A 185 22.17 -0.96 0.81
CA LEU A 185 22.58 0.42 1.13
C LEU A 185 22.86 1.27 -0.13
N GLN A 186 23.21 0.65 -1.26
CA GLN A 186 23.53 1.36 -2.51
C GLN A 186 22.32 1.91 -3.26
N ASP A 187 21.11 1.61 -2.77
CA ASP A 187 19.85 2.11 -3.32
C ASP A 187 19.38 3.39 -2.62
N PHE A 188 20.17 3.86 -1.65
CA PHE A 188 19.88 5.02 -0.84
C PHE A 188 21.08 5.97 -0.78
N SER A 189 20.82 7.22 -1.12
CA SER A 189 21.71 8.33 -0.80
C SER A 189 21.55 8.67 0.69
N ILE A 190 22.52 8.29 1.52
CA ILE A 190 22.54 8.55 2.97
C ILE A 190 23.05 9.98 3.22
N HIS A 191 22.32 10.74 4.03
CA HIS A 191 22.66 12.10 4.43
C HIS A 191 23.05 12.14 5.92
N ARG A 192 22.70 13.22 6.64
CA ARG A 192 23.04 13.42 8.06
C ARG A 192 22.32 12.47 9.01
N ILE A 193 22.88 12.32 10.19
CA ILE A 193 22.22 11.69 11.34
C ILE A 193 21.09 12.61 11.81
N ILE A 194 19.89 12.04 11.97
CA ILE A 194 18.68 12.73 12.47
C ILE A 194 18.24 12.20 13.84
N GLY A 195 18.83 11.10 14.32
CA GLY A 195 18.54 10.54 15.64
C GLY A 195 19.61 9.55 16.09
N ARG A 196 19.80 9.42 17.40
CA ARG A 196 20.71 8.44 18.02
C ARG A 196 19.95 7.59 19.02
N GLY A 197 20.22 6.29 19.03
CA GLY A 197 19.53 5.32 19.88
C GLY A 197 20.46 4.32 20.56
N GLY A 198 19.88 3.47 21.41
CA GLY A 198 20.61 2.51 22.24
C GLY A 198 21.41 1.46 21.45
N PHE A 199 20.96 1.10 20.25
CA PHE A 199 21.59 0.08 19.39
C PHE A 199 22.22 0.65 18.11
N GLY A 200 22.08 1.95 17.84
CA GLY A 200 22.55 2.52 16.58
C GLY A 200 22.08 3.94 16.34
N GLU A 201 21.98 4.32 15.07
CA GLU A 201 21.74 5.69 14.63
C GLU A 201 20.66 5.72 13.54
N VAL A 202 20.00 6.85 13.39
CA VAL A 202 18.99 7.09 12.36
C VAL A 202 19.52 8.19 11.44
N TYR A 203 19.55 7.91 10.15
CA TYR A 203 19.99 8.83 9.11
C TYR A 203 18.79 9.31 8.29
N GLY A 204 18.84 10.56 7.85
CA GLY A 204 18.02 10.98 6.71
C GLY A 204 18.59 10.36 5.44
N CYS A 205 17.74 9.79 4.59
CA CYS A 205 18.17 9.21 3.33
C CYS A 205 17.17 9.50 2.21
N ARG A 206 17.64 9.40 0.97
CA ARG A 206 16.82 9.50 -0.23
C ARG A 206 16.91 8.19 -0.99
N LYS A 207 15.78 7.57 -1.33
CA LYS A 207 15.77 6.38 -2.20
C LYS A 207 16.03 6.80 -3.65
N ASP A 208 17.00 6.20 -4.31
CA ASP A 208 17.53 6.73 -5.57
C ASP A 208 16.57 6.59 -6.76
N ASP A 209 15.71 5.57 -6.76
CA ASP A 209 14.75 5.25 -7.83
C ASP A 209 13.46 6.09 -7.78
N SER A 210 12.96 6.37 -6.58
CA SER A 210 11.72 7.13 -6.36
C SER A 210 11.99 8.59 -6.01
N GLY A 211 13.22 8.89 -5.58
CA GLY A 211 13.59 10.20 -5.06
C GLY A 211 12.94 10.56 -3.72
N LYS A 212 12.24 9.62 -3.08
CA LYS A 212 11.52 9.83 -1.82
C LYS A 212 12.50 9.95 -0.66
N MET A 213 12.29 10.97 0.18
CA MET A 213 12.99 11.11 1.46
C MET A 213 12.41 10.17 2.51
N LEU A 214 13.30 9.46 3.21
CA LEU A 214 13.00 8.42 4.18
C LEU A 214 13.99 8.50 5.35
N ALA A 215 13.68 7.81 6.45
CA ALA A 215 14.61 7.60 7.55
C ALA A 215 15.24 6.21 7.46
N MET A 216 16.55 6.11 7.63
CA MET A 216 17.29 4.85 7.67
C MET A 216 17.80 4.62 9.09
N LYS A 217 17.17 3.70 9.82
CA LYS A 217 17.61 3.26 11.15
C LYS A 217 18.61 2.13 10.99
N LEU A 218 19.87 2.40 11.34
CA LEU A 218 20.97 1.44 11.29
C LEU A 218 21.28 0.94 12.70
N LEU A 219 21.00 -0.33 12.96
CA LEU A 219 21.29 -1.00 14.22
C LEU A 219 22.59 -1.81 14.10
N ASP A 220 23.51 -1.66 15.03
CA ASP A 220 24.79 -2.36 15.02
C ASP A 220 24.68 -3.76 15.64
N LYS A 221 24.99 -4.80 14.86
CA LYS A 221 24.85 -6.20 15.31
C LYS A 221 25.74 -6.53 16.50
N LYS A 222 26.95 -5.94 16.57
CA LYS A 222 27.85 -6.15 17.72
C LYS A 222 27.24 -5.52 18.98
N ARG A 223 26.71 -4.28 18.87
CA ARG A 223 26.02 -3.60 20.00
C ARG A 223 24.76 -4.33 20.44
N ILE A 224 23.98 -4.87 19.50
CA ILE A 224 22.79 -5.68 19.82
C ILE A 224 23.21 -6.91 20.63
N LYS A 225 24.22 -7.65 20.15
CA LYS A 225 24.71 -8.87 20.81
C LYS A 225 25.24 -8.61 22.21
N VAL A 226 26.06 -7.56 22.39
CA VAL A 226 26.59 -7.17 23.70
C VAL A 226 25.47 -6.87 24.70
N LYS A 227 24.39 -6.24 24.24
CA LYS A 227 23.25 -5.85 25.06
C LYS A 227 22.14 -6.91 25.12
N LYS A 228 22.32 -8.08 24.50
CA LYS A 228 21.31 -9.15 24.37
C LYS A 228 19.95 -8.64 23.83
N GLY A 229 20.02 -7.75 22.84
CA GLY A 229 18.88 -7.02 22.28
C GLY A 229 18.24 -7.67 21.05
N GLU A 230 18.56 -8.92 20.73
CA GLU A 230 18.14 -9.59 19.49
C GLU A 230 16.62 -9.67 19.38
N TYR A 231 15.95 -10.08 20.46
CA TYR A 231 14.49 -10.14 20.52
C TYR A 231 13.85 -8.77 20.26
N LEU A 232 14.40 -7.70 20.84
CA LEU A 232 13.87 -6.34 20.67
C LEU A 232 13.96 -5.89 19.21
N ALA A 233 15.09 -6.13 18.53
CA ALA A 233 15.27 -5.76 17.13
C ALA A 233 14.34 -6.55 16.19
N VAL A 234 14.20 -7.86 16.42
CA VAL A 234 13.31 -8.74 15.63
C VAL A 234 11.84 -8.38 15.85
N ASN A 235 11.45 -8.10 17.10
CA ASN A 235 10.09 -7.73 17.46
C ASN A 235 9.73 -6.35 16.89
N GLU A 236 10.62 -5.36 16.96
CA GLU A 236 10.41 -4.04 16.33
C GLU A 236 10.07 -4.19 14.84
N ARG A 237 10.90 -4.93 14.09
CA ARG A 237 10.65 -5.19 12.66
C ARG A 237 9.32 -5.90 12.43
N ASN A 238 8.99 -6.91 13.23
CA ASN A 238 7.73 -7.66 13.08
C ASN A 238 6.49 -6.82 13.35
N MET A 239 6.54 -5.95 14.35
CA MET A 239 5.44 -5.05 14.68
C MET A 239 5.27 -3.99 13.61
N LEU A 240 6.36 -3.35 13.18
CA LEU A 240 6.30 -2.32 12.13
C LEU A 240 5.88 -2.89 10.77
N ALA A 241 6.24 -4.14 10.44
CA ALA A 241 5.82 -4.78 9.20
C ALA A 241 4.30 -5.08 9.13
N LYS A 242 3.60 -5.08 10.27
CA LYS A 242 2.15 -5.34 10.35
C LYS A 242 1.31 -4.06 10.41
N VAL A 243 1.94 -2.90 10.52
CA VAL A 243 1.26 -1.62 10.68
C VAL A 243 1.32 -0.84 9.37
N ASP A 244 0.15 -0.43 8.88
CA ASP A 244 -0.01 0.59 7.84
C ASP A 244 -0.96 1.65 8.41
N SER A 245 -0.40 2.72 8.98
CA SER A 245 -1.16 3.77 9.67
C SER A 245 -0.51 5.13 9.49
N PRO A 246 -1.29 6.20 9.22
CA PRO A 246 -0.76 7.55 9.14
C PRO A 246 -0.29 8.10 10.49
N PHE A 247 -0.60 7.43 11.60
CA PHE A 247 -0.25 7.84 12.97
C PHE A 247 0.92 7.07 13.56
N VAL A 248 1.45 6.09 12.84
CA VAL A 248 2.60 5.30 13.24
C VAL A 248 3.64 5.38 12.13
N VAL A 249 4.92 5.39 12.50
CA VAL A 249 6.01 5.34 11.52
C VAL A 249 5.93 4.00 10.78
N ASN A 250 5.72 4.04 9.47
CA ASN A 250 5.60 2.82 8.65
C ASN A 250 6.98 2.32 8.21
N LEU A 251 7.12 1.00 8.13
CA LEU A 251 8.31 0.32 7.59
C LEU A 251 8.14 0.04 6.10
N TYR A 252 9.04 0.57 5.29
CA TYR A 252 9.09 0.32 3.85
C TYR A 252 9.97 -0.87 3.49
N TYR A 253 11.16 -0.96 4.09
CA TYR A 253 12.12 -2.02 3.82
C TYR A 253 12.85 -2.42 5.09
N ALA A 254 13.14 -3.71 5.23
CA ALA A 254 14.05 -4.23 6.25
C ALA A 254 15.06 -5.17 5.58
N PHE A 255 16.34 -4.85 5.71
CA PHE A 255 17.44 -5.65 5.16
C PHE A 255 18.64 -5.62 6.11
N GLN A 256 19.68 -6.38 5.79
CA GLN A 256 20.88 -6.44 6.62
C GLN A 256 22.14 -6.38 5.78
N THR A 257 23.19 -5.82 6.38
CA THR A 257 24.57 -5.97 5.90
C THR A 257 25.31 -6.92 6.85
N PRO A 258 26.57 -7.30 6.58
CA PRO A 258 27.34 -8.10 7.52
C PRO A 258 27.36 -7.53 8.95
N GLU A 259 27.37 -6.20 9.08
CA GLU A 259 27.52 -5.52 10.38
C GLU A 259 26.24 -4.89 10.94
N LYS A 260 25.25 -4.55 10.09
CA LYS A 260 24.09 -3.75 10.49
C LYS A 260 22.75 -4.41 10.14
N LEU A 261 21.73 -4.14 10.94
CA LEU A 261 20.32 -4.29 10.54
C LEU A 261 19.80 -2.91 10.11
N CYS A 262 19.11 -2.85 8.98
CA CYS A 262 18.70 -1.60 8.34
C CYS A 262 17.18 -1.56 8.21
N PHE A 263 16.53 -0.58 8.83
CA PHE A 263 15.10 -0.32 8.65
C PHE A 263 14.90 1.00 7.91
N ILE A 264 14.14 0.95 6.81
CA ILE A 264 13.74 2.12 6.05
C ILE A 264 12.33 2.51 6.46
N LEU A 265 12.19 3.70 7.01
CA LEU A 265 11.04 4.17 7.74
C LEU A 265 10.52 5.49 7.18
N ASP A 266 9.30 5.87 7.56
CA ASP A 266 8.81 7.23 7.36
C ASP A 266 9.78 8.27 7.95
N LEU A 267 10.06 9.31 7.18
CA LEU A 267 10.82 10.46 7.66
C LEU A 267 9.89 11.39 8.44
N MET A 268 10.05 11.41 9.76
CA MET A 268 9.33 12.33 10.64
C MET A 268 10.04 13.69 10.63
N ASN A 269 9.61 14.59 9.75
CA ASN A 269 10.07 15.97 9.80
C ASN A 269 9.34 16.71 10.91
N VAL A 270 10.07 17.13 11.94
CA VAL A 270 9.60 18.15 12.87
C VAL A 270 9.63 19.48 12.12
N SER A 271 8.62 19.73 11.30
CA SER A 271 8.28 21.12 10.98
C SER A 271 7.71 21.71 12.25
N ILE A 272 8.57 22.27 13.10
CA ILE A 272 8.12 23.33 14.00
C ILE A 272 7.65 24.42 13.03
N ARG A 273 6.35 24.44 12.74
CA ARG A 273 5.74 25.67 12.25
C ARG A 273 5.90 26.63 13.42
N SER A 274 7.00 27.39 13.43
CA SER A 274 7.12 28.60 14.22
C SER A 274 6.01 29.51 13.73
N THR A 275 4.85 29.35 14.35
CA THR A 275 3.71 30.25 14.18
C THR A 275 3.94 31.28 15.26
N PHE A 276 4.73 32.30 14.92
CA PHE A 276 4.75 33.61 15.55
C PHE A 276 4.67 34.63 14.42
#